data_AF-A0AAJ5BZZ6-F1
#
_entry.id   AF-A0AAJ5BZZ6-F1
#
_cell.length_a   1.000
_cell.length_b   1.000
_cell.length_c   1.000
_cell.angle_alpha   90.00
_cell.angle_beta   90.00
_cell.angle_gamma   90.00
#
_symmetry.space_group_name_H-M   'P 1'
#
loop_
_entity.id
_entity.type
_entity.pdbx_description
1 polymer ?
#
loop_
_entity_poly.entity_id
_entity_poly.type
_entity_poly.pdbx_seq_one_letter_code
_entity_poly.pdbx_strand_id
1 'polypeptide(L)'
;MLNRKECQLSIRKWQSSKGNINEILRVFPSNFIFKVTEESIKWVLKNNDNECFVVKMGIHDDKAIVIFYPLDPSGQEKDLKEYPISFLGPLESDIKFVEQEVRTQTKVAVLSCDLKVISRVVEESQPLYQHQIECQDTILEQVEDWRNESADWFFKQIKETKGESIFNLFHVPIEDLEDGSRDIIGLFALKYSKIYSEVLPTIIFVHHEGAVLGNSKLHSIQTNLYNWSQPCPPFCKPKGG
;
A
#
# COMPACT_ATOMS: atom_id res chain seq x y z
N MET A 1 7.45 -17.26 9.04
CA MET A 1 7.94 -17.42 7.65
C MET A 1 7.49 -18.78 7.14
N LEU A 2 7.39 -18.96 5.83
CA LEU A 2 7.13 -20.25 5.19
C LEU A 2 8.28 -20.62 4.25
N ASN A 3 8.56 -21.92 4.12
CA ASN A 3 9.53 -22.37 3.11
C ASN A 3 8.92 -22.27 1.70
N ARG A 4 9.77 -22.34 0.68
CA ARG A 4 9.34 -22.20 -0.72
C ARG A 4 8.23 -23.17 -1.13
N LYS A 5 8.27 -24.42 -0.67
CA LYS A 5 7.27 -25.44 -1.02
C LYS A 5 5.91 -25.10 -0.39
N GLU A 6 5.92 -24.67 0.86
CA GLU A 6 4.72 -24.20 1.56
C GLU A 6 4.13 -22.97 0.88
N CYS A 7 4.95 -21.97 0.52
CA CYS A 7 4.50 -20.81 -0.23
C CYS A 7 3.81 -21.20 -1.55
N GLN A 8 4.42 -22.10 -2.32
CA GLN A 8 3.84 -22.58 -3.58
C GLN A 8 2.51 -23.29 -3.39
N LEU A 9 2.38 -24.13 -2.35
CA LEU A 9 1.12 -24.79 -2.00
C LEU A 9 0.05 -23.77 -1.61
N SER A 10 0.41 -22.77 -0.80
CA SER A 10 -0.50 -21.70 -0.38
C SER A 10 -0.98 -20.83 -1.53
N ILE A 11 -0.09 -20.46 -2.46
CA ILE A 11 -0.43 -19.71 -3.67
C ILE A 11 -1.40 -20.51 -4.55
N ARG A 12 -1.12 -21.80 -4.78
CA ARG A 12 -2.01 -22.68 -5.56
C ARG A 12 -3.38 -22.82 -4.93
N LYS A 13 -3.44 -22.94 -3.59
CA LYS A 13 -4.70 -23.01 -2.86
C LYS A 13 -5.53 -21.74 -3.04
N TRP A 14 -4.90 -20.56 -2.94
CA TRP A 14 -5.56 -19.29 -3.29
C TRP A 14 -6.11 -19.32 -4.71
N GLN A 15 -5.27 -19.65 -5.69
CA GLN A 15 -5.65 -19.70 -7.11
C GLN A 15 -6.84 -20.63 -7.38
N SER A 16 -6.89 -21.81 -6.75
CA SER A 16 -8.01 -22.75 -6.91
C SER A 16 -9.30 -22.27 -6.26
N SER A 17 -9.22 -21.47 -5.20
CA SER A 17 -10.40 -20.95 -4.49
C SER A 17 -11.08 -19.78 -5.20
N LYS A 18 -10.38 -19.12 -6.14
CA LYS A 18 -10.89 -17.89 -6.78
C LYS A 18 -12.17 -18.07 -7.60
N GLY A 19 -12.50 -19.29 -8.01
CA GLY A 19 -13.75 -19.62 -8.70
C GLY A 19 -14.96 -19.81 -7.79
N ASN A 20 -14.78 -19.79 -6.47
CA ASN A 20 -15.82 -20.07 -5.48
C ASN A 20 -15.98 -18.89 -4.52
N ILE A 21 -17.10 -18.16 -4.67
CA ILE A 21 -17.38 -16.97 -3.85
C ILE A 21 -17.45 -17.28 -2.36
N ASN A 22 -18.00 -18.44 -1.98
CA ASN A 22 -18.12 -18.83 -0.57
C ASN A 22 -16.75 -19.10 0.04
N GLU A 23 -15.82 -19.67 -0.73
CA GLU A 23 -14.45 -19.89 -0.25
C GLU A 23 -13.72 -18.57 -0.08
N ILE A 24 -13.82 -17.65 -1.06
CA ILE A 24 -13.21 -16.33 -0.99
C ILE A 24 -13.71 -15.58 0.24
N LEU A 25 -15.03 -15.42 0.38
CA LEU A 25 -15.61 -14.64 1.48
C LEU A 25 -15.33 -15.27 2.86
N ARG A 26 -15.10 -16.58 2.92
CA ARG A 26 -14.70 -17.26 4.16
C ARG A 26 -13.27 -16.92 4.58
N VAL A 27 -12.32 -16.91 3.64
CA VAL A 27 -10.89 -16.73 3.95
C VAL A 27 -10.43 -15.28 3.86
N PHE A 28 -11.17 -14.45 3.12
CA PHE A 28 -10.91 -13.04 2.85
C PHE A 28 -12.15 -12.18 3.14
N PRO A 29 -12.55 -12.02 4.41
CA PRO A 29 -13.54 -11.01 4.79
C PRO A 29 -13.08 -9.59 4.44
N SER A 30 -14.03 -8.71 4.08
CA SER A 30 -13.73 -7.36 3.60
C SER A 30 -13.13 -6.43 4.66
N ASN A 31 -13.30 -6.76 5.94
CA ASN A 31 -12.78 -6.02 7.08
C ASN A 31 -11.45 -6.57 7.63
N PHE A 32 -10.80 -7.49 6.92
CA PHE A 32 -9.52 -8.05 7.34
C PHE A 32 -8.36 -7.20 6.83
N ILE A 33 -7.33 -7.12 7.68
CA ILE A 33 -6.08 -6.41 7.43
C ILE A 33 -4.92 -7.41 7.50
N PHE A 34 -3.74 -7.00 7.07
CA PHE A 34 -2.52 -7.73 7.37
C PHE A 34 -1.48 -6.80 7.98
N LYS A 35 -0.54 -7.36 8.74
CA LYS A 35 0.48 -6.60 9.44
C LYS A 35 1.85 -6.93 8.86
N VAL A 36 2.57 -5.92 8.41
CA VAL A 36 3.98 -6.05 8.02
C VAL A 36 4.80 -5.75 9.25
N THR A 37 5.37 -6.78 9.87
CA THR A 37 6.17 -6.60 11.08
C THR A 37 7.51 -5.93 10.77
N GLU A 38 8.09 -5.24 11.75
CA GLU A 38 9.43 -4.66 11.67
C GLU A 38 10.47 -5.68 11.16
N GLU A 39 10.39 -6.92 11.66
CA GLU A 39 11.24 -8.02 11.21
C GLU A 39 11.04 -8.33 9.72
N SER A 40 9.79 -8.39 9.27
CA SER A 40 9.46 -8.64 7.87
C SER A 40 9.96 -7.50 6.97
N ILE A 41 9.82 -6.26 7.42
CA ILE A 41 10.30 -5.08 6.68
C ILE A 41 11.82 -5.12 6.55
N LYS A 42 12.54 -5.27 7.67
CA LYS A 42 14.01 -5.41 7.67
C LYS A 42 14.47 -6.56 6.79
N TRP A 43 13.73 -7.67 6.80
CA TRP A 43 14.02 -8.81 5.95
C TRP A 43 13.84 -8.46 4.47
N VAL A 44 12.74 -7.81 4.07
CA VAL A 44 12.51 -7.40 2.68
C VAL A 44 13.58 -6.41 2.24
N LEU A 45 13.83 -5.35 3.01
CA LEU A 45 14.84 -4.32 2.71
C LEU A 45 16.24 -4.90 2.56
N LYS A 46 16.60 -5.92 3.36
CA LYS A 46 17.90 -6.58 3.28
C LYS A 46 18.06 -7.49 2.05
N ASN A 47 16.97 -8.11 1.60
CA ASN A 47 17.02 -9.15 0.58
C ASN A 47 16.59 -8.67 -0.81
N ASN A 48 15.95 -7.50 -0.93
CA ASN A 48 15.47 -6.94 -2.19
C ASN A 48 16.52 -6.04 -2.85
N ASP A 49 16.78 -6.25 -4.14
CA ASP A 49 17.76 -5.48 -4.92
C ASP A 49 17.10 -4.63 -6.01
N ASN A 50 15.79 -4.38 -5.90
CA ASN A 50 14.98 -3.64 -6.87
C ASN A 50 14.28 -2.44 -6.21
N GLU A 51 13.58 -1.59 -6.97
CA GLU A 51 12.80 -0.46 -6.44
C GLU A 51 11.46 -0.92 -5.85
N CYS A 52 10.96 -2.08 -6.30
CA CYS A 52 9.76 -2.71 -5.78
C CYS A 52 10.05 -4.11 -5.24
N PHE A 53 9.14 -4.63 -4.41
CA PHE A 53 9.03 -6.04 -4.07
C PHE A 53 7.62 -6.54 -4.42
N VAL A 54 7.40 -7.84 -4.29
CA VAL A 54 6.11 -8.47 -4.62
C VAL A 54 5.44 -9.00 -3.37
N VAL A 55 4.17 -8.68 -3.20
CA VAL A 55 3.28 -9.31 -2.21
C VAL A 55 2.40 -10.30 -2.95
N LYS A 56 2.46 -11.58 -2.59
CA LYS A 56 1.59 -12.63 -3.16
C LYS A 56 0.50 -13.05 -2.19
N MET A 57 -0.67 -13.34 -2.72
CA MET A 57 -1.76 -13.94 -1.97
C MET A 57 -1.61 -15.46 -1.88
N GLY A 58 -1.95 -16.02 -0.73
CA GLY A 58 -1.99 -17.45 -0.50
C GLY A 58 -3.07 -17.84 0.51
N ILE A 59 -3.33 -19.14 0.64
CA ILE A 59 -4.12 -19.70 1.74
C ILE A 59 -3.25 -20.68 2.52
N HIS A 60 -3.10 -20.48 3.82
CA HIS A 60 -2.38 -21.37 4.72
C HIS A 60 -3.20 -21.57 5.99
N ASP A 61 -3.31 -22.80 6.48
CA ASP A 61 -4.15 -23.15 7.64
C ASP A 61 -5.58 -22.59 7.56
N ASP A 62 -6.17 -22.70 6.37
CA ASP A 62 -7.52 -22.21 6.02
C ASP A 62 -7.74 -20.71 6.24
N LYS A 63 -6.66 -19.93 6.34
CA LYS A 63 -6.67 -18.48 6.40
C LYS A 63 -5.95 -17.89 5.19
N ALA A 64 -6.43 -16.74 4.71
CA ALA A 64 -5.69 -15.99 3.72
C ALA A 64 -4.39 -15.44 4.33
N ILE A 65 -3.32 -15.46 3.54
CA ILE A 65 -2.02 -14.91 3.88
C ILE A 65 -1.50 -14.03 2.75
N VAL A 66 -0.68 -13.05 3.12
CA VAL A 66 0.24 -12.38 2.20
C VAL A 66 1.65 -12.95 2.38
N ILE A 67 2.38 -13.08 1.28
CA ILE A 67 3.75 -13.61 1.23
C ILE A 67 4.64 -12.55 0.59
N PHE A 68 5.74 -12.20 1.26
CA PHE A 68 6.65 -11.14 0.83
C PHE A 68 7.81 -11.73 0.00
N TYR A 69 7.86 -11.39 -1.29
CA TYR A 69 8.87 -11.84 -2.25
C TYR A 69 9.80 -10.70 -2.65
N PRO A 70 11.11 -10.79 -2.37
CA PRO A 70 12.07 -9.83 -2.87
C PRO A 70 12.40 -10.12 -4.34
N LEU A 71 12.75 -9.05 -5.06
CA LEU A 71 13.17 -9.07 -6.45
C LEU A 71 14.67 -8.83 -6.57
N ASP A 72 15.25 -9.37 -7.64
CA ASP A 72 16.62 -9.12 -8.06
C ASP A 72 16.71 -7.83 -8.91
N PRO A 73 17.92 -7.40 -9.34
CA PRO A 73 18.07 -6.19 -10.14
C PRO A 73 17.35 -6.26 -11.50
N SER A 74 17.03 -7.45 -12.00
CA SER A 74 16.27 -7.64 -13.25
C SER A 74 14.75 -7.64 -13.04
N GLY A 75 14.29 -7.54 -11.80
CA GLY A 75 12.88 -7.57 -11.43
C GLY A 75 12.31 -8.98 -11.30
N GLN A 76 13.16 -10.02 -11.24
CA GLN A 76 12.74 -11.40 -11.07
C GLN A 76 12.74 -11.78 -9.59
N GLU A 77 11.84 -12.68 -9.20
CA GLU A 77 11.72 -13.15 -7.83
C GLU A 77 12.98 -13.91 -7.39
N LYS A 78 13.57 -13.49 -6.28
CA LYS A 78 14.74 -14.18 -5.72
C LYS A 78 14.34 -15.52 -5.14
N ASP A 79 15.09 -16.55 -5.51
CA ASP A 79 14.94 -17.90 -4.99
C ASP A 79 15.62 -18.01 -3.62
N LEU A 80 14.80 -17.95 -2.56
CA LEU A 80 15.24 -17.99 -1.16
C LEU A 80 14.61 -19.20 -0.47
N LYS A 81 15.23 -19.63 0.63
CA LYS A 81 14.79 -20.82 1.37
C LYS A 81 13.41 -20.62 2.00
N GLU A 82 13.17 -19.41 2.50
CA GLU A 82 11.99 -19.04 3.26
C GLU A 82 11.61 -17.59 3.00
N TYR A 83 10.32 -17.29 3.20
CA TYR A 83 9.73 -15.98 2.94
C TYR A 83 8.87 -15.55 4.14
N PRO A 84 8.91 -14.26 4.54
CA PRO A 84 7.97 -13.74 5.51
C PRO A 84 6.53 -13.87 5.01
N ILE A 85 5.62 -14.06 5.96
CA ILE A 85 4.18 -14.10 5.70
C ILE A 85 3.45 -13.30 6.76
N SER A 86 2.28 -12.75 6.40
CA SER A 86 1.31 -12.26 7.37
C SER A 86 -0.02 -12.92 7.10
N PHE A 87 -0.70 -13.35 8.16
CA PHE A 87 -2.09 -13.75 8.08
C PHE A 87 -2.97 -12.52 7.92
N LEU A 88 -4.04 -12.67 7.14
CA LEU A 88 -5.15 -11.74 7.18
C LEU A 88 -5.96 -12.00 8.46
N GLY A 89 -6.30 -10.93 9.16
CA GLY A 89 -7.00 -11.02 10.42
C GLY A 89 -7.82 -9.76 10.72
N PRO A 90 -8.69 -9.82 11.74
CA PRO A 90 -9.41 -8.65 12.19
C PRO A 90 -8.45 -7.59 12.71
N LEU A 91 -8.85 -6.34 12.57
CA LEU A 91 -8.15 -5.23 13.19
C LEU A 91 -8.29 -5.32 14.73
N GLU A 92 -7.17 -5.24 15.45
CA GLU A 92 -7.14 -5.38 16.92
C GLU A 92 -7.39 -4.06 17.67
N SER A 93 -7.17 -2.93 17.00
CA SER A 93 -7.34 -1.58 17.56
C SER A 93 -7.61 -0.57 16.45
N ASP A 94 -8.32 0.51 16.77
CA ASP A 94 -8.60 1.59 15.81
C ASP A 94 -7.31 2.12 15.14
N ILE A 95 -7.41 2.40 13.85
CA ILE A 95 -6.33 3.01 13.06
C ILE A 95 -6.66 4.50 12.92
N LYS A 96 -5.68 5.35 13.23
CA LYS A 96 -5.79 6.78 13.01
C LYS A 96 -5.03 7.19 11.75
N PHE A 97 -5.74 7.86 10.86
CA PHE A 97 -5.20 8.51 9.68
C PHE A 97 -4.81 9.94 10.07
N VAL A 98 -3.60 10.37 9.74
CA VAL A 98 -3.06 11.69 10.11
C VAL A 98 -2.50 12.37 8.88
N GLU A 99 -3.13 13.46 8.46
CA GLU A 99 -2.64 14.39 7.43
C GLU A 99 -2.36 15.76 8.05
N GLN A 100 -1.13 16.28 7.88
CA GLN A 100 -0.75 17.61 8.35
C GLN A 100 -0.30 18.52 7.19
N GLU A 101 -1.02 19.62 7.00
CA GLU A 101 -0.70 20.67 6.02
C GLU A 101 0.04 21.83 6.71
N VAL A 102 1.30 22.09 6.34
CA VAL A 102 2.08 23.23 6.85
C VAL A 102 2.04 24.39 5.86
N ARG A 103 1.38 25.49 6.23
CA ARG A 103 1.37 26.74 5.44
C ARG A 103 2.54 27.63 5.84
N THR A 104 3.23 28.23 4.86
CA THR A 104 4.32 29.17 5.12
C THR A 104 3.85 30.61 4.90
N GLN A 105 4.04 31.48 5.90
CA GLN A 105 3.74 32.91 5.80
C GLN A 105 5.04 33.72 5.88
N THR A 106 5.40 34.39 4.79
CA THR A 106 6.57 35.27 4.70
C THR A 106 6.13 36.72 4.87
N LYS A 107 6.69 37.41 5.88
CA LYS A 107 6.43 38.84 6.11
C LYS A 107 7.67 39.65 5.77
N VAL A 108 7.60 40.40 4.68
CA VAL A 108 8.67 41.31 4.25
C VAL A 108 8.28 42.74 4.61
N ALA A 109 9.18 43.46 5.27
CA ALA A 109 9.04 44.89 5.52
C ALA A 109 10.31 45.59 5.04
N VAL A 110 10.15 46.67 4.26
CA VAL A 110 11.27 47.48 3.78
C VAL A 110 11.24 48.82 4.53
N LEU A 111 12.38 49.16 5.11
CA LEU A 111 12.63 50.47 5.70
C LEU A 111 13.43 51.33 4.71
N SER A 112 13.08 52.61 4.62
CA SER A 112 13.84 53.60 3.86
C SER A 112 15.16 53.92 4.56
N CYS A 113 16.04 54.65 3.87
CA CYS A 113 17.30 55.13 4.44
C CYS A 113 17.09 56.09 5.63
N ASP A 114 15.90 56.68 5.79
CA ASP A 114 15.48 57.48 6.95
C ASP A 114 14.62 56.69 7.95
N LEU A 115 14.68 55.35 7.92
CA LEU A 115 14.03 54.41 8.85
C LEU A 115 12.49 54.48 8.86
N LYS A 116 11.87 54.96 7.78
CA LYS A 116 10.42 54.90 7.60
C LYS A 116 10.02 53.61 6.90
N VAL A 117 8.92 53.00 7.33
CA VAL A 117 8.37 51.83 6.63
C VAL A 117 7.82 52.28 5.28
N ILE A 118 8.41 51.76 4.21
CA ILE A 118 8.06 52.11 2.82
C ILE A 118 7.28 51.00 2.13
N SER A 119 7.41 49.75 2.58
CA SER A 119 6.51 48.69 2.14
C SER A 119 6.37 47.60 3.20
N ARG A 120 5.22 46.95 3.19
CA ARG A 120 4.95 45.73 3.93
C ARG A 120 4.20 44.77 3.01
N VAL A 121 4.79 43.61 2.79
CA VAL A 121 4.18 42.55 1.98
C VAL A 121 4.06 41.31 2.87
N VAL A 122 2.88 40.70 2.84
CA VAL A 122 2.64 39.39 3.43
C VAL A 122 2.42 38.45 2.25
N GLU A 123 3.35 37.52 2.06
CA GLU A 123 3.25 36.48 1.06
C GLU A 123 2.90 35.18 1.77
N GLU A 124 1.78 34.58 1.40
CA GLU A 124 1.39 33.25 1.86
C GLU A 124 1.69 32.27 0.75
N SER A 125 2.55 31.29 1.03
CA SER A 125 2.78 30.18 0.11
C SER A 125 2.08 28.93 0.63
N GLN A 126 1.29 28.33 -0.25
CA GLN A 126 0.80 26.97 -0.05
C GLN A 126 1.99 26.02 -0.05
N PRO A 127 1.93 24.91 0.71
CA PRO A 127 2.96 23.89 0.63
C PRO A 127 3.11 23.44 -0.83
N LEU A 128 4.36 23.28 -1.27
CA LEU A 128 4.62 22.60 -2.54
C LEU A 128 4.10 21.18 -2.36
N TYR A 129 3.14 20.76 -3.20
CA TYR A 129 2.75 19.35 -3.35
C TYR A 129 3.99 18.59 -3.81
N GLN A 130 4.83 18.15 -2.86
CA GLN A 130 6.11 17.56 -3.21
C GLN A 130 5.94 16.16 -3.82
N HIS A 131 4.81 15.49 -3.61
CA HIS A 131 4.47 14.23 -4.27
C HIS A 131 2.96 14.17 -4.53
N GLN A 132 2.54 13.40 -5.54
CA GLN A 132 1.14 13.07 -5.86
C GLN A 132 0.51 12.19 -4.76
N ILE A 133 0.45 12.70 -3.53
CA ILE A 133 -0.20 12.03 -2.42
C ILE A 133 -1.69 12.26 -2.60
N GLU A 134 -2.46 11.18 -2.77
CA GLU A 134 -3.92 11.26 -2.76
C GLU A 134 -4.36 11.78 -1.39
N CYS A 135 -5.31 12.73 -1.38
CA CYS A 135 -5.88 13.28 -0.15
C CYS A 135 -6.40 12.14 0.74
N GLN A 136 -6.21 12.24 2.05
CA GLN A 136 -6.70 11.28 3.03
C GLN A 136 -8.18 10.92 2.80
N ASP A 137 -9.03 11.91 2.49
CA ASP A 137 -10.47 11.69 2.27
C ASP A 137 -10.72 10.71 1.10
N THR A 138 -9.95 10.81 0.02
CA THR A 138 -10.04 9.89 -1.11
C THR A 138 -9.60 8.49 -0.73
N ILE A 139 -8.55 8.35 0.08
CA ILE A 139 -8.07 7.05 0.54
C ILE A 139 -9.10 6.38 1.47
N LEU A 140 -9.72 7.17 2.35
CA LEU A 140 -10.79 6.68 3.23
C LEU A 140 -11.99 6.18 2.43
N GLU A 141 -12.42 6.93 1.41
CA GLU A 141 -13.49 6.50 0.50
C GLU A 141 -13.13 5.17 -0.20
N GLN A 142 -11.91 5.03 -0.73
CA GLN A 142 -11.47 3.78 -1.38
C GLN A 142 -11.45 2.58 -0.42
N VAL A 143 -11.14 2.78 0.86
CA VAL A 143 -11.18 1.73 1.90
C VAL A 143 -12.62 1.40 2.28
N GLU A 144 -13.50 2.39 2.38
CA GLU A 144 -14.93 2.18 2.62
C GLU A 144 -15.60 1.44 1.46
N ASP A 145 -15.27 1.82 0.22
CA ASP A 145 -15.71 1.13 -0.99
C ASP A 145 -15.28 -0.33 -0.96
N TRP A 146 -14.04 -0.63 -0.60
CA TRP A 146 -13.62 -2.03 -0.42
C TRP A 146 -14.49 -2.76 0.59
N ARG A 147 -14.69 -2.17 1.77
CA ARG A 147 -15.49 -2.79 2.84
C ARG A 147 -16.91 -3.12 2.38
N ASN A 148 -17.53 -2.21 1.62
CA ASN A 148 -18.93 -2.29 1.21
C ASN A 148 -19.13 -3.12 -0.08
N GLU A 149 -18.23 -3.00 -1.05
CA GLU A 149 -18.41 -3.48 -2.42
C GLU A 149 -17.51 -4.67 -2.78
N SER A 150 -16.55 -5.09 -1.93
CA SER A 150 -15.62 -6.17 -2.31
C SER A 150 -16.32 -7.48 -2.64
N ALA A 151 -17.42 -7.80 -1.94
CA ALA A 151 -18.18 -9.03 -2.19
C ALA A 151 -18.81 -9.03 -3.58
N ASP A 152 -19.41 -7.90 -3.98
CA ASP A 152 -19.99 -7.71 -5.31
C ASP A 152 -18.88 -7.65 -6.38
N TRP A 153 -17.74 -7.04 -6.07
CA TRP A 153 -16.56 -7.05 -6.92
C TRP A 153 -16.10 -8.49 -7.19
N PHE A 154 -15.91 -9.31 -6.16
CA PHE A 154 -15.54 -10.72 -6.32
C PHE A 154 -16.59 -11.49 -7.12
N PHE A 155 -17.88 -11.31 -6.81
CA PHE A 155 -18.96 -11.97 -7.54
C PHE A 155 -18.94 -11.63 -9.03
N LYS A 156 -18.73 -10.34 -9.37
CA LYS A 156 -18.55 -9.89 -10.76
C LYS A 156 -17.38 -10.59 -11.42
N GLN A 157 -16.20 -10.60 -10.79
CA GLN A 157 -15.01 -11.24 -11.37
C GLN A 157 -15.21 -12.75 -11.59
N ILE A 158 -15.86 -13.44 -10.65
CA ILE A 158 -16.18 -14.87 -10.80
C ILE A 158 -17.15 -15.10 -11.95
N LYS A 159 -18.18 -14.26 -12.07
CA LYS A 159 -19.18 -14.38 -13.13
C LYS A 159 -18.58 -14.12 -14.52
N GLU A 160 -17.71 -13.13 -14.65
CA GLU A 160 -17.18 -12.67 -15.93
C GLU A 160 -15.93 -13.44 -16.38
N THR A 161 -15.03 -13.77 -15.45
CA THR A 161 -13.73 -14.39 -15.77
C THR A 161 -13.48 -15.71 -15.06
N LYS A 162 -14.49 -16.27 -14.37
CA LYS A 162 -14.34 -17.46 -13.50
C LYS A 162 -13.28 -17.26 -12.40
N GLY A 163 -13.02 -16.01 -12.02
CA GLY A 163 -12.07 -15.64 -10.99
C GLY A 163 -10.62 -15.51 -11.47
N GLU A 164 -10.36 -15.63 -12.78
CA GLU A 164 -9.02 -15.48 -13.34
C GLU A 164 -8.44 -14.08 -13.09
N SER A 165 -9.28 -13.04 -13.18
CA SER A 165 -8.93 -11.63 -12.96
C SER A 165 -8.78 -11.24 -11.49
N ILE A 166 -9.16 -12.11 -10.54
CA ILE A 166 -8.92 -11.85 -9.13
C ILE A 166 -7.42 -11.85 -8.87
N PHE A 167 -6.94 -10.80 -8.20
CA PHE A 167 -5.52 -10.56 -7.95
C PHE A 167 -4.81 -11.78 -7.34
N ASN A 168 -3.58 -12.02 -7.79
CA ASN A 168 -2.67 -13.01 -7.19
C ASN A 168 -1.50 -12.34 -6.47
N LEU A 169 -1.14 -11.14 -6.91
CA LEU A 169 0.01 -10.41 -6.39
C LEU A 169 -0.15 -8.91 -6.59
N PHE A 170 0.61 -8.16 -5.80
CA PHE A 170 0.75 -6.71 -5.87
C PHE A 170 2.23 -6.36 -5.95
N HIS A 171 2.59 -5.41 -6.81
CA HIS A 171 3.90 -4.78 -6.75
C HIS A 171 3.83 -3.65 -5.73
N VAL A 172 4.79 -3.63 -4.80
CA VAL A 172 4.84 -2.63 -3.72
C VAL A 172 6.21 -1.96 -3.77
N PRO A 173 6.28 -0.62 -3.93
CA PRO A 173 7.54 0.09 -3.85
C PRO A 173 8.17 -0.05 -2.46
N ILE A 174 9.50 -0.11 -2.43
CA ILE A 174 10.24 -0.13 -1.15
C ILE A 174 10.03 1.15 -0.34
N GLU A 175 9.79 2.26 -1.01
CA GLU A 175 9.52 3.54 -0.37
C GLU A 175 8.28 3.47 0.56
N ASP A 176 7.32 2.58 0.30
CA ASP A 176 6.15 2.32 1.15
C ASP A 176 6.51 1.63 2.49
N LEU A 177 7.74 1.12 2.65
CA LEU A 177 8.16 0.40 3.86
C LEU A 177 8.95 1.26 4.88
N GLU A 178 9.24 2.53 4.56
CA GLU A 178 10.08 3.45 5.36
C GLU A 178 11.43 2.81 5.81
N ASP A 179 12.08 3.34 6.86
CA ASP A 179 13.39 2.90 7.39
C ASP A 179 13.36 1.54 8.12
N GLY A 180 12.22 0.84 8.10
CA GLY A 180 12.04 -0.46 8.73
C GLY A 180 12.11 -0.44 10.25
N SER A 181 11.80 0.68 10.88
CA SER A 181 11.86 0.85 12.33
C SER A 181 10.58 0.44 13.07
N ARG A 182 9.46 0.23 12.38
CA ARG A 182 8.14 -0.03 12.99
C ARG A 182 7.25 -0.93 12.15
N ASP A 183 6.25 -1.51 12.78
CA ASP A 183 5.20 -2.28 12.11
C ASP A 183 4.31 -1.37 11.24
N ILE A 184 3.85 -1.91 10.11
CA ILE A 184 2.96 -1.24 9.15
C ILE A 184 1.69 -2.08 8.99
N ILE A 185 0.54 -1.42 8.84
CA ILE A 185 -0.74 -2.09 8.56
C ILE A 185 -1.04 -1.98 7.07
N GLY A 186 -1.33 -3.11 6.42
CA GLY A 186 -1.83 -3.17 5.05
C GLY A 186 -3.34 -3.29 5.01
N LEU A 187 -3.99 -2.34 4.34
CA LEU A 187 -5.45 -2.29 4.11
C LEU A 187 -5.74 -2.54 2.64
N PHE A 188 -6.84 -3.23 2.35
CA PHE A 188 -7.33 -3.34 0.97
C PHE A 188 -8.28 -2.19 0.66
N ALA A 189 -8.21 -1.70 -0.57
CA ALA A 189 -8.99 -0.58 -1.06
C ALA A 189 -9.41 -0.80 -2.53
N LEU A 190 -10.44 -0.11 -2.99
CA LEU A 190 -10.87 -0.14 -4.38
C LEU A 190 -10.51 1.17 -5.08
N LYS A 191 -9.77 1.09 -6.18
CA LYS A 191 -9.32 2.25 -6.94
C LYS A 191 -9.73 2.15 -8.40
N TYR A 192 -10.35 3.20 -8.93
CA TYR A 192 -10.70 3.24 -10.35
C TYR A 192 -9.46 3.43 -11.22
N SER A 193 -9.22 2.50 -12.14
CA SER A 193 -8.20 2.62 -13.17
C SER A 193 -8.79 3.18 -14.46
N LYS A 194 -8.36 4.38 -14.83
CA LYS A 194 -8.71 4.99 -16.14
C LYS A 194 -8.19 4.19 -17.32
N ILE A 195 -7.06 3.49 -17.14
CA ILE A 195 -6.41 2.71 -18.22
C ILE A 195 -7.25 1.48 -18.55
N TYR A 196 -7.72 0.78 -17.53
CA TYR A 196 -8.53 -0.43 -17.70
C TYR A 196 -10.03 -0.14 -17.75
N SER A 197 -10.44 1.11 -17.45
CA SER A 197 -11.84 1.52 -17.28
C SER A 197 -12.60 0.66 -16.27
N GLU A 198 -11.91 0.26 -15.20
CA GLU A 198 -12.40 -0.69 -14.20
C GLU A 198 -11.92 -0.32 -12.79
N VAL A 199 -12.70 -0.72 -11.79
CA VAL A 199 -12.31 -0.62 -10.38
C VAL A 199 -11.43 -1.82 -10.04
N LEU A 200 -10.22 -1.53 -9.57
CA LEU A 200 -9.21 -2.52 -9.23
C LEU A 200 -8.88 -2.48 -7.73
N PRO A 201 -8.70 -3.66 -7.09
CA PRO A 201 -8.19 -3.74 -5.73
C PRO A 201 -6.76 -3.21 -5.65
N THR A 202 -6.46 -2.49 -4.57
CA THR A 202 -5.12 -2.02 -4.21
C THR A 202 -4.88 -2.25 -2.73
N ILE A 203 -3.63 -2.10 -2.31
CA ILE A 203 -3.20 -2.11 -0.91
C ILE A 203 -2.75 -0.69 -0.53
N ILE A 204 -3.26 -0.21 0.60
CA ILE A 204 -2.84 1.02 1.27
C ILE A 204 -2.01 0.64 2.50
N PHE A 205 -0.81 1.18 2.61
CA PHE A 205 0.05 0.99 3.78
C PHE A 205 -0.14 2.16 4.76
N VAL A 206 -0.44 1.82 6.01
CA VAL A 206 -0.66 2.79 7.10
C VAL A 206 0.41 2.62 8.18
N HIS A 207 1.16 3.69 8.40
CA HIS A 207 2.24 3.75 9.40
C HIS A 207 1.71 4.22 10.76
N HIS A 208 2.35 3.80 11.85
CA HIS A 208 1.98 4.24 13.19
C HIS A 208 2.27 5.74 13.41
N GLU A 209 1.40 6.44 14.15
CA GLU A 209 1.38 7.91 14.30
C GLU A 209 2.73 8.57 14.58
N GLY A 210 3.61 7.90 15.31
CA GLY A 210 4.93 8.44 15.62
C GLY A 210 5.85 8.63 14.40
N ALA A 211 5.51 8.12 13.21
CA ALA A 211 6.33 8.23 12.00
C ALA A 211 6.21 9.63 11.37
N VAL A 212 5.00 10.19 11.36
CA VAL A 212 4.71 11.57 10.91
C VAL A 212 5.49 12.59 11.75
N LEU A 213 5.62 12.34 13.07
CA LEU A 213 6.28 13.23 14.02
C LEU A 213 7.83 13.27 13.89
N GLY A 214 8.44 12.39 13.08
CA GLY A 214 9.90 12.22 12.99
C GLY A 214 10.58 13.02 11.87
N ASN A 215 9.85 13.46 10.84
CA ASN A 215 10.44 14.15 9.69
C ASN A 215 10.34 15.67 9.86
N SER A 216 11.37 16.29 10.43
CA SER A 216 11.53 17.75 10.52
C SER A 216 11.93 18.39 9.19
N LYS A 217 11.20 18.14 8.09
CA LYS A 217 11.31 18.91 6.85
C LYS A 217 10.19 19.95 6.82
N LEU A 218 10.55 21.20 7.10
CA LEU A 218 9.68 22.35 7.32
C LEU A 218 8.76 22.78 6.13
N HIS A 219 8.72 22.03 5.02
CA HIS A 219 8.02 22.44 3.80
C HIS A 219 7.42 21.27 2.98
N SER A 220 6.62 20.39 3.61
CA SER A 220 5.88 19.36 2.87
C SER A 220 4.60 18.93 3.60
N ILE A 221 3.63 18.41 2.84
CA ILE A 221 2.50 17.63 3.40
C ILE A 221 3.10 16.35 4.00
N GLN A 222 2.73 16.03 5.24
CA GLN A 222 3.13 14.81 5.91
C GLN A 222 1.89 13.94 6.13
N THR A 223 1.96 12.69 5.69
CA THR A 223 0.89 11.70 5.83
C THR A 223 1.49 10.37 6.26
N ASN A 224 0.74 9.55 6.98
CA ASN A 224 1.08 8.17 7.25
C ASN A 224 0.53 7.19 6.21
N LEU A 225 0.14 7.69 5.03
CA LEU A 225 -0.50 6.94 3.95
C LEU A 225 0.40 6.87 2.72
N TYR A 226 0.68 5.64 2.29
CA TYR A 226 1.42 5.38 1.06
C TYR A 226 0.60 4.48 0.14
N ASN A 227 0.32 4.96 -1.08
CA ASN A 227 -0.56 4.32 -2.08
C ASN A 227 0.17 4.16 -3.41
N TRP A 228 1.12 3.23 -3.49
CA TRP A 228 1.78 2.91 -4.76
C TRP A 228 1.69 1.45 -5.15
N SER A 229 0.92 0.64 -4.43
CA SER A 229 0.73 -0.74 -4.86
C SER A 229 -0.10 -0.78 -6.16
N GLN A 230 0.47 -1.41 -7.19
CA GLN A 230 -0.25 -1.65 -8.43
C GLN A 230 -0.69 -3.11 -8.45
N PRO A 231 -2.01 -3.40 -8.52
CA PRO A 231 -2.44 -4.75 -8.84
C PRO A 231 -1.85 -5.13 -10.19
N CYS A 232 -1.23 -6.29 -10.26
CA CYS A 232 -0.68 -6.80 -11.50
C CYS A 232 -1.79 -7.55 -12.26
N PRO A 233 -2.36 -6.97 -13.34
CA PRO A 233 -3.37 -7.66 -14.13
C PRO A 233 -2.78 -8.92 -14.78
N PRO A 234 -3.62 -9.87 -15.23
CA PRO A 234 -3.20 -11.15 -15.81
C PRO A 234 -2.27 -11.05 -17.06
N PHE A 235 -1.97 -9.85 -17.54
CA PHE A 235 -1.06 -9.57 -18.66
C PHE A 235 0.29 -8.99 -18.25
N CYS A 236 0.64 -8.93 -16.96
CA CYS A 236 2.01 -8.70 -16.54
C CYS A 236 2.89 -9.84 -17.08
N LYS A 237 3.43 -9.67 -18.29
CA LYS A 237 4.54 -10.47 -18.73
C LYS A 237 5.76 -10.00 -17.93
N PRO A 238 6.55 -10.91 -17.32
CA PRO A 238 7.90 -10.54 -16.94
C PRO A 238 8.58 -9.97 -18.19
N LYS A 239 9.24 -8.82 -18.07
CA LYS A 239 10.15 -8.35 -19.12
C LYS A 239 11.30 -9.38 -19.18
N GLY A 240 11.24 -10.28 -20.16
CA GLY A 240 12.26 -11.30 -20.39
C GLY A 240 11.66 -12.60 -20.90
N GLY A 241 11.53 -12.69 -22.22
CA GLY A 241 11.64 -13.96 -22.94
C GLY A 241 13.06 -14.10 -23.49
#